data_AF-A0A645DFS4-F1
#
_entry.id   AF-A0A645DFS4-F1
#
_cell.length_a   1.000
_cell.length_b   1.000
_cell.length_c   1.000
_cell.angle_alpha   90.00
_cell.angle_beta   90.00
_cell.angle_gamma   90.00
#
_symmetry.space_group_name_H-M   'P 1'
#
loop_
_entity.id
_entity.type
_entity.pdbx_description
1 polymer ?
#
loop_
_entity_poly.entity_id
_entity_poly.type
_entity_poly.pdbx_seq_one_letter_code
_entity_poly.pdbx_strand_id
1 'polypeptide(L)'
;MMIERYNQSVLNAVRDVAINGTRLQTLNEQRVMQMERVDATHYTQAAADAAYQRGLSSRLLATEAKLPVIAEDMSLLVIDTQRLMQNIQLIKALGGGYQAPANKK
;
A
#
# COMPACT_ATOMS: atom_id res chain seq x y z
N MET A 1 -23.38 2.09 -37.29
CA MET A 1 -23.56 1.78 -35.85
C MET A 1 -22.53 0.83 -35.24
N MET A 2 -21.76 0.02 -35.99
CA MET A 2 -20.76 -0.89 -35.38
C MET A 2 -19.40 -0.24 -35.05
N ILE A 3 -18.94 0.73 -35.85
CA ILE A 3 -17.66 1.44 -35.61
C ILE A 3 -17.73 2.36 -34.39
N GLU A 4 -18.89 2.97 -34.15
CA GLU A 4 -19.14 3.87 -33.02
C GLU A 4 -19.10 3.13 -31.67
N ARG A 5 -19.62 1.89 -31.63
CA ARG A 5 -19.52 1.01 -30.45
C ARG A 5 -18.10 0.54 -30.18
N TYR A 6 -17.33 0.22 -31.22
CA TYR A 6 -15.92 -0.16 -31.09
C TYR A 6 -15.09 1.01 -30.54
N ASN A 7 -15.25 2.21 -31.11
CA ASN A 7 -14.54 3.41 -30.67
C ASN A 7 -14.86 3.75 -29.21
N GLN A 8 -16.12 3.61 -28.78
CA GLN A 8 -16.51 3.82 -27.39
C GLN A 8 -15.87 2.79 -26.44
N SER A 9 -15.80 1.52 -26.85
CA SER A 9 -15.18 0.46 -26.04
C SER A 9 -13.69 0.69 -25.81
N VAL A 10 -12.96 1.12 -26.84
CA VAL A 10 -11.52 1.43 -26.74
C VAL A 10 -11.29 2.68 -25.88
N LEU A 11 -12.10 3.72 -26.08
CA LEU A 11 -12.01 4.95 -25.29
C LEU A 11 -12.28 4.69 -23.79
N ASN A 12 -13.28 3.86 -23.48
CA ASN A 12 -13.59 3.46 -22.11
C ASN A 12 -12.42 2.68 -21.49
N ALA A 13 -11.83 1.73 -22.22
CA ALA A 13 -10.69 0.95 -21.73
C ALA A 13 -9.47 1.83 -21.41
N VAL A 14 -9.13 2.79 -22.28
CA VAL A 14 -8.01 3.73 -22.04
C VAL A 14 -8.28 4.62 -20.82
N ARG A 15 -9.52 5.11 -20.66
CA ARG A 15 -9.92 5.90 -19.50
C ARG A 15 -9.81 5.11 -18.20
N ASP A 16 -10.29 3.87 -18.19
CA ASP A 16 -10.24 3.01 -17.01
C ASP A 16 -8.80 2.70 -16.61
N VAL A 17 -7.91 2.49 -17.58
CA VAL A 17 -6.47 2.28 -17.35
C VAL A 17 -5.82 3.51 -16.73
N ALA A 18 -6.11 4.71 -17.24
CA ALA A 18 -5.55 5.95 -16.71
C ALA A 18 -6.01 6.24 -15.27
N ILE A 19 -7.30 5.98 -14.98
CA ILE A 19 -7.86 6.12 -13.62
C ILE A 19 -7.21 5.12 -12.67
N ASN A 20 -7.17 3.85 -13.06
CA ASN A 20 -6.61 2.77 -12.25
C ASN A 20 -5.10 2.94 -12.00
N GLY A 21 -4.36 3.42 -13.02
CA GLY A 21 -2.93 3.72 -12.91
C GLY A 21 -2.65 4.85 -11.91
N THR A 22 -3.38 5.95 -12.01
CA THR A 22 -3.26 7.08 -11.05
C THR A 22 -3.58 6.63 -9.63
N ARG A 23 -4.65 5.83 -9.44
CA ARG A 23 -5.02 5.30 -8.14
C ARG A 23 -3.94 4.40 -7.55
N LEU A 24 -3.34 3.53 -8.36
CA LEU A 24 -2.22 2.67 -7.94
C LEU A 24 -0.99 3.49 -7.54
N GLN A 25 -0.68 4.56 -8.27
CA GLN A 25 0.42 5.47 -7.92
C GLN A 25 0.20 6.11 -6.56
N THR A 26 -0.99 6.67 -6.30
CA THR A 26 -1.32 7.25 -4.99
C THR A 26 -1.20 6.22 -3.87
N LEU A 27 -1.65 4.98 -4.09
CA LEU A 27 -1.50 3.92 -3.09
C LEU A 27 -0.02 3.54 -2.85
N ASN A 28 0.85 3.61 -3.87
CA ASN A 28 2.28 3.40 -3.70
C ASN A 28 2.91 4.51 -2.84
N GLU A 29 2.55 5.77 -3.09
CA GLU A 29 3.01 6.92 -2.28
C GLU A 29 2.52 6.80 -0.83
N GLN A 30 1.25 6.45 -0.62
CA GLN A 30 0.69 6.18 0.71
C GLN A 30 1.42 5.05 1.43
N ARG A 31 1.77 3.99 0.72
CA ARG A 31 2.53 2.87 1.30
C ARG A 31 3.90 3.31 1.81
N VAL A 32 4.62 4.14 1.07
CA VAL A 32 5.94 4.64 1.48
C VAL A 32 5.81 5.42 2.79
N MET A 33 4.86 6.36 2.86
CA MET A 33 4.60 7.12 4.10
C MET A 33 4.16 6.21 5.26
N GLN A 34 3.39 5.16 4.98
CA GLN A 34 2.96 4.20 6.01
C GLN A 34 4.13 3.36 6.52
N MET A 35 5.07 2.96 5.66
CA MET A 35 6.30 2.27 6.09
C MET A 35 7.13 3.14 7.03
N GLU A 36 7.28 4.45 6.73
CA GLU A 36 7.99 5.38 7.62
C GLU A 36 7.33 5.48 9.01
N ARG A 37 6.00 5.38 9.09
CA ARG A 37 5.27 5.33 10.36
C ARG A 37 5.53 4.04 11.14
N VAL A 38 5.49 2.91 10.45
CA VAL A 38 5.83 1.60 11.05
C VAL A 38 7.25 1.66 11.63
N ASP A 39 8.22 2.13 10.85
CA ASP A 39 9.62 2.27 11.30
C ASP A 39 9.76 3.19 12.52
N ALA A 40 9.04 4.32 12.53
CA ALA A 40 9.03 5.23 13.68
C ALA A 40 8.46 4.57 14.94
N THR A 41 7.39 3.77 14.82
CA THR A 41 6.83 3.04 15.97
C THR A 41 7.72 1.89 16.44
N HIS A 42 8.48 1.25 15.55
CA HIS A 42 9.49 0.27 15.94
C HIS A 42 10.62 0.91 16.75
N TYR A 43 11.02 2.13 16.40
CA TYR A 43 12.03 2.86 17.18
C TYR A 43 11.56 3.13 18.61
N THR A 44 10.30 3.56 18.79
CA THR A 44 9.74 3.81 20.14
C THR A 44 9.57 2.52 20.93
N GLN A 45 9.15 1.43 20.30
CA GLN A 45 9.09 0.11 20.90
C GLN A 45 10.48 -0.35 21.38
N ALA A 46 11.50 -0.23 20.52
CA ALA A 46 12.87 -0.62 20.87
C ALA A 46 13.42 0.18 22.05
N ALA A 47 13.11 1.48 22.13
CA ALA A 47 13.47 2.32 23.26
C ALA A 47 12.78 1.87 24.56
N ALA A 48 11.49 1.53 24.51
CA ALA A 48 10.74 1.03 25.66
C ALA A 48 11.27 -0.34 26.15
N ASP A 49 11.57 -1.26 25.21
CA ASP A 49 12.18 -2.56 25.50
C ASP A 49 13.58 -2.38 26.15
N ALA A 50 14.39 -1.46 25.62
CA ALA A 50 15.71 -1.13 26.16
C ALA A 50 15.66 -0.52 27.56
N ALA A 51 14.66 0.32 27.85
CA ALA A 51 14.43 0.89 29.18
C ALA A 51 14.00 -0.19 30.18
N TYR A 52 13.10 -1.08 29.78
CA TYR A 52 12.67 -2.21 30.61
C TYR A 52 13.83 -3.16 30.95
N GLN A 53 14.66 -3.53 29.96
CA GLN A 53 15.83 -4.39 30.17
C GLN A 53 16.86 -3.80 31.15
N ARG A 54 16.94 -2.47 31.24
CA ARG A 54 17.81 -1.76 32.19
C ARG A 54 17.14 -1.48 33.53
N GLY A 55 15.91 -1.94 33.74
CA GLY A 55 15.13 -1.68 34.96
C GLY A 55 14.65 -0.23 35.09
N LEU A 56 14.68 0.55 34.01
CA LEU A 56 14.29 1.96 33.97
C LEU A 56 12.80 2.16 33.62
N SER A 57 12.10 1.09 33.27
CA SER A 57 10.67 1.10 32.92
C SER A 57 10.00 -0.21 33.35
N SER A 58 8.66 -0.23 33.37
CA SER A 58 7.88 -1.41 33.72
C SER A 58 7.66 -2.33 32.51
N ARG A 59 7.42 -3.61 32.78
CA ARG A 59 7.05 -4.59 31.74
C ARG A 59 5.75 -4.22 31.03
N LEU A 60 4.82 -3.59 31.74
CA LEU A 60 3.55 -3.14 31.17
C LEU A 60 3.81 -2.10 30.07
N LEU A 61 4.61 -1.07 30.36
CA LEU A 61 4.94 -0.02 29.39
C LEU A 61 5.67 -0.57 28.16
N ALA A 62 6.59 -1.53 28.33
CA ALA A 62 7.25 -2.19 27.21
C ALA A 62 6.28 -3.04 26.36
N THR A 63 5.24 -3.61 26.98
CA THR A 63 4.21 -4.37 26.26
C THR A 63 3.24 -3.44 25.53
N GLU A 64 2.82 -2.35 26.18
CA GLU A 64 1.94 -1.34 25.59
C GLU A 64 2.58 -0.63 24.40
N ALA A 65 3.91 -0.45 24.41
CA ALA A 65 4.67 0.12 23.29
C ALA A 65 4.58 -0.71 21.99
N LYS A 66 4.09 -1.95 22.04
CA LYS A 66 3.84 -2.79 20.86
C LYS A 66 2.50 -2.49 20.18
N LEU A 67 1.54 -1.90 20.90
CA LEU A 67 0.22 -1.62 20.36
C LEU A 67 0.25 -0.65 19.16
N PRO A 68 1.03 0.45 19.18
CA PRO A 68 1.17 1.32 18.02
C PRO A 68 1.76 0.60 16.81
N VAL A 69 2.78 -0.24 17.01
CA VAL A 69 3.41 -1.03 15.92
C VAL A 69 2.37 -1.90 15.22
N ILE A 70 1.59 -2.66 16.00
CA ILE A 70 0.54 -3.53 15.45
C ILE A 70 -0.52 -2.72 14.69
N ALA A 71 -0.90 -1.53 15.20
CA ALA A 71 -1.87 -0.68 14.53
C ALA A 71 -1.35 -0.15 13.19
N GLU A 72 -0.08 0.29 13.12
CA GLU A 72 0.53 0.78 11.90
C GLU A 72 0.80 -0.36 10.89
N ASP A 73 1.15 -1.56 11.35
CA ASP A 73 1.26 -2.76 10.51
C ASP A 73 -0.07 -3.14 9.87
N MET A 74 -1.17 -3.07 10.64
CA MET A 74 -2.51 -3.31 10.12
C MET A 74 -2.92 -2.26 9.08
N SER A 75 -2.56 -1.00 9.29
CA SER A 75 -2.76 0.06 8.30
C SER A 75 -1.97 -0.20 7.01
N LEU A 76 -0.71 -0.65 7.12
CA LEU A 76 0.10 -1.03 5.97
C LEU A 76 -0.52 -2.21 5.20
N LEU A 77 -1.03 -3.21 5.91
CA LEU A 77 -1.71 -4.37 5.31
C LEU A 77 -2.97 -3.96 4.53
N VAL A 78 -3.75 -3.02 5.04
CA VAL A 78 -4.92 -2.48 4.34
C VAL A 78 -4.50 -1.79 3.04
N ILE A 79 -3.44 -0.97 3.06
CA ILE A 79 -2.91 -0.34 1.85
C ILE A 79 -2.44 -1.39 0.84
N ASP A 80 -1.70 -2.41 1.28
CA ASP A 80 -1.22 -3.47 0.40
C ASP A 80 -2.36 -4.30 -0.21
N THR A 81 -3.43 -4.53 0.54
CA THR A 81 -4.65 -5.17 0.02
C THR A 81 -5.32 -4.30 -1.05
N GLN A 82 -5.46 -3.00 -0.81
CA GLN A 82 -6.02 -2.07 -1.80
C GLN A 82 -5.18 -2.02 -3.07
N ARG A 83 -3.85 -2.03 -2.95
CA ARG A 83 -2.92 -2.10 -4.09
C ARG A 83 -3.10 -3.38 -4.90
N LEU A 84 -3.25 -4.52 -4.23
CA LEU A 84 -3.49 -5.79 -4.91
C LEU A 84 -4.81 -5.78 -5.68
N MET A 85 -5.90 -5.32 -5.05
CA MET A 85 -7.21 -5.19 -5.72
C MET A 85 -7.15 -4.25 -6.92
N GLN A 86 -6.44 -3.13 -6.79
CA GLN A 86 -6.26 -2.14 -7.86
C GLN A 86 -5.46 -2.72 -9.04
N ASN A 87 -4.43 -3.52 -8.76
CA ASN A 87 -3.67 -4.25 -9.79
C ASN A 87 -4.55 -5.26 -10.54
N ILE A 88 -5.40 -6.02 -9.81
CA ILE A 88 -6.33 -6.97 -10.44
C ILE A 88 -7.32 -6.23 -11.35
N GLN A 89 -7.85 -5.09 -10.91
CA GLN A 89 -8.75 -4.27 -11.73
C GLN A 89 -8.06 -3.73 -12.99
N LEU A 90 -6.81 -3.29 -12.87
CA LEU A 90 -6.00 -2.84 -14.00
C LEU A 90 -5.73 -3.98 -15.00
N ILE A 91 -5.35 -5.18 -14.52
CA ILE A 91 -5.18 -6.37 -15.35
C ILE A 91 -6.47 -6.70 -16.11
N LYS A 92 -7.63 -6.63 -15.44
CA LYS A 92 -8.93 -6.86 -16.05
C LYS A 92 -9.26 -5.81 -17.12
N ALA A 93 -9.04 -4.52 -16.84
CA ALA A 93 -9.29 -3.43 -17.78
C ALA A 93 -8.42 -3.52 -19.05
N LEU A 94 -7.23 -4.11 -18.93
CA LEU A 94 -6.28 -4.29 -20.02
C LEU A 94 -6.45 -5.60 -20.79
N GLY A 95 -7.50 -6.38 -20.50
CA GLY A 95 -7.79 -7.62 -21.23
C GLY A 95 -7.06 -8.85 -20.69
N GLY A 96 -6.54 -8.82 -19.46
CA GLY A 96 -6.06 -10.00 -18.74
C GLY A 96 -4.55 -10.25 -18.74
N GLY A 97 -3.72 -9.32 -19.23
CA GLY A 97 -2.27 -9.57 -19.40
C GLY A 97 -1.35 -8.35 -19.36
N TYR A 98 -1.61 -7.35 -18.50
CA TYR A 98 -0.68 -6.24 -18.35
C TYR A 98 0.59 -6.65 -17.59
N GLN A 99 1.70 -6.77 -18.31
CA GLN A 99 3.04 -6.74 -17.74
C GLN A 99 3.46 -5.28 -17.69
N ALA A 100 3.70 -4.75 -16.48
CA ALA A 100 4.26 -3.41 -16.33
C ALA A 100 5.55 -3.32 -17.18
N PRO A 101 5.78 -2.23 -17.94
CA PRO A 101 7.02 -2.10 -18.68
C PRO A 101 8.17 -2.19 -17.69
N ALA A 102 9.02 -3.21 -17.85
CA ALA A 102 10.25 -3.34 -17.10
C ALA A 102 11.04 -2.05 -17.37
N ASN A 103 11.23 -1.25 -16.32
CA ASN A 103 11.95 0.01 -16.40
C ASN A 103 13.37 -0.30 -16.87
N LYS A 104 13.63 -0.14 -18.17
CA LYS A 104 14.97 -0.23 -18.72
C LYS A 104 15.64 1.10 -18.43
N LYS A 105 16.73 0.99 -17.67
CA LYS A 105 17.69 2.04 -17.34
C LYS A 105 18.04 2.92 -18.54
#